data_AF-A0A1T5DWU8-F1
#
_entry.id   AF-A0A1T5DWU8-F1
#
_cell.length_a   1.000
_cell.length_b   1.000
_cell.length_c   1.000
_cell.angle_alpha   90.00
_cell.angle_beta   90.00
_cell.angle_gamma   90.00
#
_symmetry.space_group_name_H-M   'P 1'
#
loop_
_entity.id
_entity.type
_entity.pdbx_description
1 polymer ?
#
loop_
_entity_poly.entity_id
_entity_poly.type
_entity_poly.pdbx_seq_one_letter_code
_entity_poly.pdbx_strand_id
1 'polypeptide(L)'
;MTGLINPIIFQLDQDNQPFKLVYTQPYSDLNSLPKEKLDELIKNQETIEFGHSMTDQIGGQLSAGFLMTDFYEDDWNGEKEIDKYFPSYFATRAIKN
;
A
#
# COMPACT_ATOMS: atom_id res chain seq x y z
N MET A 1 -10.73 -9.04 11.33
CA MET A 1 -10.36 -9.01 9.91
C MET A 1 -9.75 -7.65 9.66
N THR A 2 -8.65 -7.57 8.93
CA THR A 2 -7.89 -6.33 8.69
C THR A 2 -7.68 -6.16 7.21
N GLY A 3 -8.19 -5.06 6.65
CA GLY A 3 -7.97 -4.64 5.26
C GLY A 3 -6.70 -3.80 5.13
N LEU A 4 -6.00 -3.96 4.01
CA LEU A 4 -4.69 -3.40 3.74
C LEU A 4 -4.62 -3.00 2.25
N ILE A 5 -3.88 -1.93 1.98
CA ILE A 5 -3.52 -1.55 0.60
C ILE A 5 -2.29 -2.36 0.21
N ASN A 6 -2.30 -2.90 -1.00
CA ASN A 6 -1.16 -3.57 -1.59
C ASN A 6 0.02 -2.57 -1.70
N PRO A 7 1.15 -2.80 -1.00
CA PRO A 7 2.25 -1.84 -0.93
C PRO A 7 2.81 -1.32 -2.25
N ILE A 8 2.69 -2.12 -3.32
CA ILE A 8 3.17 -1.74 -4.65
C ILE A 8 2.44 -0.53 -5.21
N ILE A 9 1.21 -0.24 -4.78
CA ILE A 9 0.42 0.94 -5.19
C ILE A 9 1.19 2.24 -4.91
N PHE A 10 1.91 2.30 -3.80
CA PHE A 10 2.72 3.47 -3.42
C PHE A 10 4.06 3.55 -4.15
N GLN A 11 4.45 2.50 -4.87
CA GLN A 11 5.73 2.44 -5.57
C GLN A 11 5.59 2.77 -7.06
N LEU A 12 4.36 2.81 -7.56
CA LEU A 12 4.04 3.05 -8.96
C LEU A 12 3.67 4.52 -9.21
N ASP A 13 4.21 5.07 -10.29
CA ASP A 13 3.67 6.28 -10.91
C ASP A 13 2.36 5.89 -11.62
N GLN A 14 1.24 6.22 -10.98
CA GLN A 14 -0.10 5.90 -11.47
C GLN A 14 -0.68 6.95 -12.43
N ASP A 15 -0.06 8.14 -12.50
CA ASP A 15 -0.53 9.26 -13.32
C ASP A 15 -0.13 9.10 -14.78
N ASN A 16 0.89 8.28 -15.06
CA ASN A 16 1.45 8.09 -16.39
C ASN A 16 1.34 6.64 -16.87
N GLN A 17 1.05 6.46 -18.17
CA GLN A 17 1.11 5.18 -18.85
C GLN A 17 2.32 5.11 -19.80
N PRO A 18 3.05 3.99 -19.86
CA PRO A 18 2.91 2.79 -19.01
C PRO A 18 3.28 3.08 -17.55
N PHE A 19 2.66 2.37 -16.61
CA PHE A 19 3.01 2.43 -15.18
C PHE A 19 4.52 2.23 -14.99
N LYS A 20 5.13 3.06 -14.14
CA LYS A 20 6.57 2.97 -13.81
C LYS A 20 6.75 2.71 -12.32
N LEU A 21 7.59 1.74 -11.98
CA LEU A 21 8.04 1.54 -10.61
C LEU A 21 9.11 2.60 -10.28
N VAL A 22 8.76 3.58 -9.47
CA VAL A 22 9.57 4.78 -9.20
C VAL A 22 10.05 4.88 -7.77
N TYR A 23 9.42 4.17 -6.82
CA TYR A 23 9.86 4.13 -5.43
C TYR A 23 10.13 2.71 -4.94
N THR A 24 10.91 2.60 -3.88
CA THR A 24 11.25 1.33 -3.22
C THR A 24 10.30 1.03 -2.06
N GLN A 25 10.17 -0.25 -1.70
CA GLN A 25 9.46 -0.67 -0.49
C GLN A 25 10.39 -0.67 0.74
N PRO A 26 9.94 -0.21 1.93
CA PRO A 26 8.69 0.51 2.17
C PRO A 26 8.72 1.94 1.63
N TYR A 27 7.54 2.49 1.34
CA TYR A 27 7.36 3.86 0.86
C TYR A 27 6.99 4.80 2.01
N SER A 28 7.46 6.04 1.94
CA SER A 28 7.04 7.10 2.86
C SER A 28 7.19 8.43 2.16
N ASP A 29 6.12 9.22 2.07
CA ASP A 29 6.21 10.58 1.52
C ASP A 29 7.31 11.41 2.20
N LEU A 30 7.59 11.16 3.48
CA LEU A 30 8.62 11.88 4.22
C LEU A 30 10.05 11.60 3.75
N ASN A 31 10.30 10.40 3.22
CA ASN A 31 11.66 9.90 2.95
C ASN A 31 11.88 9.54 1.47
N SER A 32 10.80 9.24 0.74
CA SER A 32 10.82 8.78 -0.65
C SER A 32 10.58 9.93 -1.63
N LEU A 33 9.83 10.97 -1.25
CA LEU A 33 9.61 12.13 -2.12
C LEU A 33 10.80 13.09 -2.12
N PRO A 34 11.03 13.78 -3.25
CA PRO A 34 11.82 15.01 -3.26
C PRO A 34 11.23 16.02 -2.27
N LYS A 35 12.09 16.78 -1.60
CA LYS A 35 11.68 17.74 -0.57
C LYS A 35 10.65 18.73 -1.08
N GLU A 36 10.79 19.20 -2.32
CA GLU A 36 9.91 20.17 -2.93
C GLU A 36 8.47 19.64 -3.06
N LYS A 37 8.32 18.37 -3.42
CA LYS A 37 7.01 17.71 -3.51
C LYS A 37 6.38 17.53 -2.14
N LEU A 38 7.17 17.10 -1.15
CA LEU A 38 6.68 16.96 0.23
C LEU A 38 6.22 18.31 0.80
N ASP A 39 6.99 19.38 0.58
CA ASP A 39 6.63 20.72 1.03
C ASP A 39 5.35 21.23 0.34
N GLU A 40 5.10 20.85 -0.92
CA GLU A 40 3.86 21.14 -1.64
C GLU A 40 2.66 20.41 -1.01
N LEU A 41 2.77 19.11 -0.75
CA LEU A 41 1.72 18.34 -0.06
C LEU A 41 1.33 18.99 1.28
N ILE A 42 2.34 19.35 2.10
CA ILE A 42 2.13 19.99 3.40
C ILE A 42 1.44 21.35 3.25
N LYS A 43 1.93 22.18 2.30
CA LYS A 43 1.36 23.51 2.04
C LYS A 43 -0.10 23.43 1.60
N ASN A 44 -0.42 22.45 0.75
CA ASN A 44 -1.76 22.24 0.23
C ASN A 44 -2.69 21.52 1.23
N GLN A 45 -2.17 21.08 2.37
CA GLN A 45 -2.88 20.25 3.36
C GLN A 45 -3.38 18.92 2.77
N GLU A 46 -2.59 18.36 1.86
CA GLU A 46 -2.82 17.04 1.29
C GLU A 46 -2.36 15.95 2.25
N THR A 47 -2.89 14.74 2.06
CA THR A 47 -2.54 13.58 2.88
C THR A 47 -1.07 13.21 2.65
N ILE A 48 -0.37 12.90 3.74
CA ILE A 48 0.95 12.27 3.71
C ILE A 48 0.76 10.76 3.81
N GLU A 49 1.24 10.03 2.81
CA GLU A 49 1.05 8.60 2.64
C GLU A 49 2.28 7.78 3.06
N PHE A 50 2.00 6.57 3.55
CA PHE A 50 3.00 5.62 4.01
C PHE A 50 2.65 4.22 3.50
N GLY A 51 3.56 3.62 2.71
CA GLY A 51 3.44 2.26 2.22
C GLY A 51 4.32 1.31 3.04
N HIS A 52 3.72 0.28 3.61
CA HIS A 52 4.43 -0.70 4.45
C HIS A 52 5.02 -1.86 3.65
N SER A 53 5.93 -2.64 4.22
CA SER A 53 6.27 -3.93 3.63
C SER A 53 5.22 -5.01 3.94
N MET A 54 5.16 -6.07 3.14
CA MET A 54 4.34 -7.25 3.48
C MET A 54 4.80 -7.91 4.78
N THR A 55 6.10 -7.85 5.10
CA THR A 55 6.63 -8.31 6.39
C THR A 55 6.07 -7.50 7.55
N ASP A 56 5.93 -6.18 7.40
CA ASP A 56 5.32 -5.34 8.44
C ASP A 56 3.82 -5.63 8.58
N GLN A 57 3.11 -5.72 7.44
CA GLN A 57 1.65 -5.88 7.44
C GLN A 57 1.19 -7.29 7.85
N ILE A 58 1.77 -8.34 7.27
CA ILE A 58 1.40 -9.74 7.53
C ILE A 58 2.33 -10.35 8.58
N GLY A 59 3.64 -10.20 8.41
CA GLY A 59 4.62 -10.74 9.37
C GLY A 59 4.47 -10.15 10.77
N GLY A 60 4.06 -8.89 10.88
CA GLY A 60 3.70 -8.25 12.15
C GLY A 60 2.53 -8.94 12.87
N GLN A 61 1.49 -9.33 12.12
CA GLN A 61 0.36 -10.09 12.69
C GLN A 61 0.81 -11.46 13.21
N LEU A 62 1.61 -12.18 12.42
CA LEU A 62 2.14 -13.50 12.80
C LEU A 62 3.05 -13.41 14.04
N SER A 63 3.94 -12.42 14.06
CA SER A 63 4.86 -12.17 15.18
C SER A 63 4.11 -11.79 16.47
N ALA A 64 2.96 -11.12 16.35
CA ALA A 64 2.08 -10.81 17.46
C ALA A 64 1.25 -12.02 17.96
N GLY A 65 1.45 -13.21 17.38
CA GLY A 65 0.81 -14.46 17.79
C GLY A 65 -0.56 -14.69 17.17
N PHE A 66 -0.94 -13.92 16.14
CA PHE A 66 -2.16 -14.20 15.39
C PHE A 66 -1.94 -15.32 14.38
N LEU A 67 -2.89 -16.26 14.31
CA LEU A 67 -2.96 -17.26 13.26
C LEU A 67 -3.89 -16.77 12.16
N MET A 68 -3.36 -16.59 10.94
CA MET A 68 -4.17 -16.28 9.78
C MET A 68 -5.01 -17.50 9.39
N THR A 69 -6.31 -17.26 9.17
CA THR A 69 -7.32 -18.28 8.85
C THR A 69 -8.03 -18.01 7.53
N ASP A 70 -7.79 -16.86 6.91
CA ASP A 70 -8.33 -16.48 5.61
C ASP A 70 -7.58 -15.29 5.01
N PHE A 71 -7.66 -15.18 3.69
CA PHE A 71 -7.11 -14.09 2.90
C PHE A 71 -8.06 -13.77 1.74
N TYR A 72 -8.35 -12.50 1.53
CA TYR A 72 -9.24 -12.01 0.47
C TYR A 72 -8.57 -10.87 -0.27
N GLU A 73 -8.72 -10.79 -1.59
CA GLU A 73 -8.19 -9.71 -2.42
C GLU A 73 -9.35 -8.91 -3.00
N ASP A 74 -9.13 -7.60 -3.18
CA ASP A 74 -10.10 -6.70 -3.79
C ASP A 74 -9.38 -5.66 -4.66
N ASP A 75 -10.11 -5.07 -5.58
CA ASP A 75 -9.61 -4.06 -6.51
C ASP A 75 -10.57 -2.85 -6.55
N TRP A 76 -10.40 -1.96 -7.53
CA TRP A 76 -11.32 -0.84 -7.72
C TRP A 76 -12.52 -1.19 -8.61
N ASN A 77 -12.90 -2.47 -8.68
CA ASN A 77 -14.00 -2.99 -9.49
C ASN A 77 -13.89 -2.61 -10.98
N GLY A 78 -12.65 -2.55 -11.50
CA GLY A 78 -12.33 -2.18 -12.88
C GLY A 78 -12.30 -0.68 -13.14
N GLU A 79 -12.45 0.19 -12.13
CA GLU A 79 -12.43 1.65 -12.29
C GLU A 79 -11.01 2.21 -12.51
N LYS A 80 -9.97 1.45 -12.14
CA LYS A 80 -8.58 1.86 -12.30
C LYS A 80 -7.86 0.98 -13.31
N GLU A 81 -7.01 1.58 -14.13
CA GLU A 81 -6.18 0.84 -15.10
C GLU A 81 -5.30 -0.22 -14.43
N ILE A 82 -4.95 -0.02 -13.16
CA ILE A 82 -4.14 -0.95 -12.38
C ILE A 82 -4.86 -2.28 -12.11
N ASP A 83 -6.19 -2.30 -12.08
CA ASP A 83 -7.01 -3.49 -11.83
C ASP A 83 -6.78 -4.58 -12.89
N LYS A 84 -6.34 -4.19 -14.10
CA LYS A 84 -5.96 -5.13 -15.17
C LYS A 84 -4.71 -5.95 -14.83
N TYR A 85 -3.95 -5.55 -13.81
CA TYR A 85 -2.64 -6.10 -13.51
C TYR A 85 -2.59 -6.83 -12.16
N PHE A 86 -3.14 -6.24 -11.09
CA PHE A 86 -3.16 -6.88 -9.76
C PHE A 86 -4.19 -6.21 -8.82
N PRO A 87 -4.64 -6.90 -7.76
CA PRO A 87 -5.56 -6.32 -6.77
C PRO A 87 -4.88 -5.24 -5.91
N SER A 88 -5.52 -4.09 -5.83
CA SER A 88 -5.03 -2.93 -5.06
C SER A 88 -5.13 -3.13 -3.55
N TYR A 89 -5.95 -4.09 -3.11
CA TYR A 89 -6.26 -4.32 -1.71
C TYR A 89 -6.24 -5.79 -1.35
N PHE A 90 -6.03 -6.06 -0.08
CA PHE A 90 -6.28 -7.37 0.49
C PHE A 90 -6.72 -7.28 1.94
N ALA A 91 -7.42 -8.31 2.41
CA ALA A 91 -7.90 -8.45 3.77
C ALA A 91 -7.40 -9.77 4.37
N THR A 92 -6.96 -9.69 5.61
CA THR A 92 -6.52 -10.84 6.41
C THR A 92 -7.56 -11.14 7.49
N ARG A 93 -7.94 -12.41 7.65
CA ARG A 93 -8.70 -12.86 8.82
C ARG A 93 -7.79 -13.66 9.72
N ALA A 94 -7.65 -13.25 10.97
CA ALA A 94 -6.83 -13.96 11.93
C ALA A 94 -7.52 -14.10 13.29
N ILE A 95 -7.12 -15.13 14.03
CA ILE A 95 -7.53 -15.39 15.41
C ILE A 95 -6.31 -15.34 16.31
N LYS A 96 -6.51 -14.97 17.58
CA LYS A 96 -5.49 -15.05 18.62
C LYS A 96 -6.09 -15.82 19.78
N ASN A 97 -5.44 -16.93 20.13
CA ASN A 97 -5.83 -17.78 21.25
C ASN A 97 -5.22 -17.27 22.56
#